data_AF-A0A7S4CC82-F1
#
_entry.id   AF-A0A7S4CC82-F1
#
_cell.length_a   1.000
_cell.length_b   1.000
_cell.length_c   1.000
_cell.angle_alpha   90.00
_cell.angle_beta   90.00
_cell.angle_gamma   90.00
#
_symmetry.space_group_name_H-M   'P 1'
#
loop_
_entity.id
_entity.type
_entity.pdbx_description
1 polymer ?
#
loop_
_entity_poly.entity_id
_entity_poly.type
_entity_poly.pdbx_seq_one_letter_code
_entity_poly.pdbx_strand_id
1 'polypeptide(L)'
;MLFDVRVVLEGVALLSKTVATWIALRFFINAEHNTTNTLTVFAGAQCLHSVVLLLGYNGYYLLRWSRSSELQTLVNSNWKLLPHNVRGCAWIDFEQFMATYELWVESFLRCILQEGEKWVMMTYVVLAEQGAYEVVANLGSLVARMLFKFVEDIALTAWSKLLGDGTPSVVALQKSGKLFALLVKFMMLIGVVFICFGIPFCEMLLWILYSNKWLTTSAPLLLKGYCVYVCCMGLCGISEAFMRAAANSRDLNRFKTFQLICGLIYLGSLYLLAHVYDYGSIGVIAANVLSMSLRTLYCMHFGLQYFRRHGAQDHFNVSCFSPFSPGTWAVLFGLVVVLWGSYHKFPLLHDGAVRLGHAACHLSIGVVCFGVFCAVVWARDRLFLVNLKRLWKSENID
;
A
#
# COMPACT_ATOMS: atom_id res chain seq x y z
N MET A 1 -2.45 -26.66 -11.42
CA MET A 1 -2.32 -26.99 -12.86
C MET A 1 -2.65 -25.83 -13.80
N LEU A 2 -3.88 -25.26 -13.85
CA LEU A 2 -4.13 -24.06 -14.68
C LEU A 2 -3.54 -22.78 -14.08
N PHE A 3 -3.47 -22.70 -12.74
CA PHE A 3 -2.90 -21.57 -12.02
C PHE A 3 -1.39 -21.41 -12.31
N ASP A 4 -0.63 -22.50 -12.29
CA ASP A 4 0.83 -22.45 -12.50
C ASP A 4 1.20 -21.95 -13.90
N VAL A 5 0.47 -22.42 -14.92
CA VAL A 5 0.65 -22.00 -16.31
C VAL A 5 0.23 -20.55 -16.51
N ARG A 6 -0.88 -20.13 -15.88
CA ARG A 6 -1.33 -18.75 -15.89
C ARG A 6 -0.27 -17.82 -15.29
N VAL A 7 0.29 -18.16 -14.14
CA VAL A 7 1.34 -17.35 -13.48
C VAL A 7 2.57 -17.22 -14.37
N VAL A 8 3.03 -18.31 -15.00
CA VAL A 8 4.18 -18.28 -15.90
C VAL A 8 3.91 -17.44 -17.15
N LEU A 9 2.76 -17.62 -17.81
CA LEU A 9 2.41 -16.89 -19.03
C LEU A 9 2.16 -15.41 -18.77
N GLU A 10 1.41 -15.07 -17.73
CA GLU A 10 1.20 -13.68 -17.32
C GLU A 10 2.51 -13.02 -16.92
N GLY A 11 3.39 -13.74 -16.21
CA GLY A 11 4.73 -13.28 -15.86
C GLY A 11 5.61 -13.00 -17.08
N VAL A 12 5.69 -13.94 -18.03
CA VAL A 12 6.47 -13.78 -19.28
C VAL A 12 5.93 -12.62 -20.12
N ALA A 13 4.61 -12.48 -20.23
CA ALA A 13 4.00 -11.38 -20.97
C ALA A 13 4.23 -10.02 -20.30
N LEU A 14 4.29 -9.94 -18.96
CA LEU A 14 4.64 -8.71 -18.25
C LEU A 14 6.11 -8.35 -18.44
N LEU A 15 7.00 -9.34 -18.37
CA LEU A 15 8.43 -9.16 -18.61
C LEU A 15 8.70 -8.69 -20.05
N SER A 16 8.06 -9.31 -21.05
CA SER A 16 8.22 -8.88 -22.44
C SER A 16 7.76 -7.44 -22.66
N LYS A 17 6.62 -7.05 -22.07
CA LYS A 17 6.12 -5.68 -22.10
C LYS A 17 7.12 -4.69 -21.49
N THR A 18 7.59 -4.96 -20.27
CA THR A 18 8.48 -4.05 -19.54
C THR A 18 9.82 -3.88 -20.25
N VAL A 19 10.41 -4.97 -20.74
CA VAL A 19 11.65 -4.93 -21.52
C VAL A 19 11.46 -4.16 -22.83
N ALA A 20 10.37 -4.43 -23.57
CA ALA A 20 10.08 -3.73 -24.81
C ALA A 20 9.89 -2.23 -24.60
N THR A 21 9.13 -1.82 -23.57
CA THR A 21 8.96 -0.41 -23.20
C THR A 21 10.31 0.23 -22.86
N TRP A 22 11.15 -0.43 -22.05
CA TRP A 22 12.44 0.12 -21.66
C TRP A 22 13.39 0.29 -22.84
N ILE A 23 13.49 -0.72 -23.71
CA ILE A 23 14.30 -0.68 -24.93
C ILE A 23 13.82 0.45 -25.85
N ALA A 24 12.52 0.48 -26.15
CA ALA A 24 11.95 1.45 -27.05
C ALA A 24 12.10 2.88 -26.51
N LEU A 25 11.89 3.12 -25.21
CA LEU A 25 12.14 4.43 -24.62
C LEU A 25 13.62 4.85 -24.72
N ARG A 26 14.57 3.93 -24.54
CA ARG A 26 16.01 4.22 -24.67
C ARG A 26 16.42 4.59 -26.09
N PHE A 27 15.84 3.95 -27.10
CA PHE A 27 16.16 4.22 -28.50
C PHE A 27 15.42 5.46 -29.05
N PHE A 28 14.16 5.68 -28.68
CA PHE A 28 13.35 6.78 -29.21
C PHE A 28 13.54 8.11 -28.49
N ILE A 29 13.79 8.13 -27.18
CA ILE A 29 14.01 9.40 -26.43
C ILE A 29 15.37 10.03 -26.74
N ASN A 30 16.38 9.22 -27.05
CA ASN A 30 17.68 9.73 -27.48
C ASN A 30 17.66 10.33 -28.91
N ALA A 31 16.61 10.08 -29.69
CA ALA A 31 16.56 10.45 -31.10
C ALA A 31 15.82 11.78 -31.36
N GLU A 32 14.82 12.18 -30.56
CA GLU A 32 14.14 13.47 -30.75
C GLU A 32 13.25 13.84 -29.55
N HIS A 33 13.20 15.12 -29.20
CA HIS A 33 12.46 15.69 -28.06
C HIS A 33 10.94 15.78 -28.33
N ASN A 34 10.34 14.76 -28.96
CA ASN A 34 8.93 14.73 -29.33
C ASN A 34 8.14 13.79 -28.40
N THR A 35 7.28 14.37 -27.56
CA THR A 35 6.42 13.68 -26.59
C THR A 35 5.40 12.71 -27.23
N THR A 36 5.10 12.90 -28.52
CA THR A 36 4.21 12.02 -29.31
C THR A 36 4.76 10.60 -29.47
N ASN A 37 6.09 10.43 -29.48
CA ASN A 37 6.73 9.13 -29.65
C ASN A 37 6.64 8.24 -28.39
N THR A 38 6.42 8.82 -27.21
CA THR A 38 6.31 8.05 -25.96
C THR A 38 5.00 7.23 -25.93
N LEU A 39 3.91 7.80 -26.44
CA LEU A 39 2.61 7.15 -26.45
C LEU A 39 2.57 5.96 -27.42
N THR A 40 3.22 6.08 -28.58
CA THR A 40 3.31 5.01 -29.58
C THR A 40 4.19 3.86 -29.08
N VAL A 41 5.27 4.16 -28.36
CA VAL A 41 6.09 3.16 -27.67
C VAL A 41 5.27 2.38 -26.65
N PHE A 42 4.48 3.07 -25.82
CA PHE A 42 3.63 2.41 -24.84
C PHE A 42 2.57 1.52 -25.50
N ALA A 43 1.92 2.02 -26.56
CA ALA A 43 0.93 1.25 -27.32
C ALA A 43 1.56 -0.01 -27.96
N GLY A 44 2.75 0.11 -28.55
CA GLY A 44 3.48 -1.02 -29.13
C GLY A 44 3.83 -2.10 -28.10
N ALA A 45 4.28 -1.70 -26.91
CA ALA A 45 4.55 -2.62 -25.82
C ALA A 45 3.27 -3.32 -25.30
N GLN A 46 2.14 -2.61 -25.29
CA GLN A 46 0.84 -3.19 -24.93
C GLN A 46 0.36 -4.21 -25.98
N CYS A 47 0.57 -3.95 -27.27
CA CYS A 47 0.28 -4.92 -28.33
C CYS A 47 1.15 -6.18 -28.18
N LEU A 48 2.45 -6.02 -27.90
CA LEU A 48 3.35 -7.15 -27.66
C LEU A 48 2.87 -8.00 -26.48
N HIS A 49 2.45 -7.37 -25.39
CA HIS A 49 1.88 -8.07 -24.23
C HIS A 49 0.69 -8.96 -24.62
N SER A 50 -0.27 -8.41 -25.37
CA SER A 50 -1.44 -9.14 -25.85
C SER A 50 -1.08 -10.29 -26.79
N VAL A 51 -0.11 -10.09 -27.69
CA VAL A 51 0.36 -11.15 -28.61
C VAL A 51 1.02 -12.30 -27.84
N VAL A 52 1.87 -12.00 -26.85
CA VAL A 52 2.53 -13.03 -26.03
C VAL A 52 1.52 -13.86 -25.25
N LEU A 53 0.49 -13.23 -24.66
CA LEU A 53 -0.59 -13.97 -24.00
C LEU A 53 -1.37 -14.84 -24.98
N LEU A 54 -1.75 -14.29 -26.14
CA LEU A 54 -2.51 -15.03 -27.14
C LEU A 54 -1.72 -16.26 -27.61
N LEU A 55 -0.47 -16.08 -28.02
CA LEU A 55 0.37 -17.18 -28.50
C LEU A 55 0.71 -18.17 -27.37
N GLY A 56 0.96 -17.68 -26.16
CA GLY A 56 1.29 -18.52 -25.01
C GLY A 56 0.16 -19.44 -24.60
N TYR A 57 -1.07 -18.91 -24.46
CA TYR A 57 -2.24 -19.72 -24.13
C TYR A 57 -2.61 -20.66 -25.29
N ASN A 58 -2.70 -20.16 -26.52
CA ASN A 58 -3.04 -21.01 -27.67
C ASN A 58 -1.98 -22.11 -27.86
N GLY A 59 -0.69 -21.80 -27.75
CA GLY A 59 0.39 -22.77 -27.85
C GLY A 59 0.33 -23.84 -26.76
N TYR A 60 0.07 -23.47 -25.51
CA TYR A 60 -0.10 -24.43 -24.41
C TYR A 60 -1.28 -25.38 -24.65
N TYR A 61 -2.45 -24.84 -25.05
CA TYR A 61 -3.63 -25.67 -25.32
C TYR A 61 -3.45 -26.56 -26.56
N LEU A 62 -2.78 -26.08 -27.62
CA LEU A 62 -2.47 -26.89 -28.81
C LEU A 62 -1.49 -28.03 -28.50
N LEU A 63 -0.45 -27.78 -27.69
CA LEU A 63 0.49 -28.82 -27.27
C LEU A 63 -0.17 -29.87 -26.38
N ARG A 64 -1.06 -29.44 -25.48
CA ARG A 64 -1.82 -30.35 -24.62
C ARG A 64 -2.87 -31.16 -25.41
N TRP A 65 -3.47 -30.55 -26.43
CA TRP A 65 -4.35 -31.23 -27.37
C TRP A 65 -3.59 -32.30 -28.18
N SER A 66 -2.38 -32.00 -28.66
CA SER A 66 -1.56 -32.98 -29.39
C SER A 66 -1.15 -34.19 -28.53
N ARG A 67 -0.97 -34.01 -27.21
CA ARG A 67 -0.51 -35.07 -26.29
C ARG A 67 -1.61 -35.90 -25.62
N SER A 68 -2.85 -35.44 -25.59
CA SER A 68 -3.92 -36.06 -24.81
C SER A 68 -5.05 -36.59 -25.70
N SER A 69 -5.15 -37.91 -25.83
CA SER A 69 -6.22 -38.58 -26.59
C SER A 69 -7.62 -38.26 -26.07
N GLU A 70 -7.79 -38.04 -24.75
CA GLU A 70 -9.05 -37.63 -24.12
C GLU A 70 -9.51 -36.21 -24.51
N LEU A 71 -8.59 -35.27 -24.76
CA LEU A 71 -8.95 -33.92 -25.19
C LEU A 71 -9.26 -33.86 -26.68
N GLN A 72 -8.64 -34.73 -27.48
CA GLN A 72 -8.95 -34.88 -28.90
C GLN A 72 -10.38 -35.37 -29.12
N THR A 73 -10.89 -36.29 -28.30
CA THR A 73 -12.28 -36.76 -28.38
C THR A 73 -13.31 -35.72 -27.89
N LEU A 74 -12.96 -34.90 -26.89
CA LEU A 74 -13.78 -33.80 -26.39
C LEU A 74 -13.96 -32.64 -27.39
N VAL A 75 -12.91 -32.28 -28.13
CA VAL A 75 -12.91 -31.16 -29.09
C VAL A 75 -13.49 -31.55 -30.45
N ASN A 76 -13.31 -32.81 -30.89
CA ASN A 76 -13.91 -33.32 -32.13
C ASN A 76 -15.44 -33.42 -32.07
N SER A 77 -16.02 -33.30 -30.88
CA SER A 77 -17.46 -33.16 -30.66
C SER A 77 -17.82 -31.67 -30.68
N ASN A 78 -17.97 -31.12 -31.89
CA ASN A 78 -18.84 -29.98 -32.22
C ASN A 78 -19.13 -28.99 -31.08
N TRP A 79 -18.33 -27.93 -30.98
CA TRP A 79 -18.58 -26.71 -30.21
C TRP A 79 -18.77 -26.86 -28.69
N LYS A 80 -18.39 -27.98 -28.07
CA LYS A 80 -18.44 -28.19 -26.60
C LYS A 80 -17.53 -27.30 -25.76
N LEU A 81 -16.76 -26.40 -26.39
CA LEU A 81 -15.97 -25.36 -25.72
C LEU A 81 -16.82 -24.15 -25.29
N LEU A 82 -17.97 -23.95 -25.93
CA LEU A 82 -18.94 -22.93 -25.53
C LEU A 82 -19.90 -23.54 -24.50
N PRO A 83 -20.37 -22.74 -23.52
CA PRO A 83 -21.38 -23.20 -22.57
C PRO A 83 -22.60 -23.72 -23.34
N HIS A 84 -22.85 -25.02 -23.26
CA HIS A 84 -23.98 -25.70 -23.89
C HIS A 84 -24.99 -26.08 -22.82
N ASN A 85 -26.27 -25.86 -23.09
CA ASN A 85 -27.38 -26.23 -22.21
C ASN A 85 -27.41 -27.75 -21.93
N VAL A 86 -27.09 -28.17 -20.71
CA VAL A 86 -27.29 -29.56 -20.31
C VAL A 86 -28.79 -29.78 -20.17
N ARG A 87 -29.37 -30.64 -21.03
CA ARG A 87 -30.81 -30.93 -21.02
C ARG A 87 -31.26 -31.32 -19.60
N GLY A 88 -32.21 -30.56 -19.03
CA GLY A 88 -32.78 -30.82 -17.70
C GLY A 88 -32.26 -29.92 -16.57
N CYS A 89 -31.26 -29.07 -16.81
CA CYS A 89 -30.78 -28.07 -15.86
C CYS A 89 -31.17 -26.65 -16.33
N ALA A 90 -31.40 -25.74 -15.39
CA ALA A 90 -31.53 -24.32 -15.71
C ALA A 90 -30.21 -23.79 -16.28
N TRP A 91 -30.26 -22.93 -17.31
CA TRP A 91 -29.07 -22.32 -17.92
C TRP A 91 -28.21 -21.54 -16.93
N ILE A 92 -28.87 -20.93 -15.95
CA ILE A 92 -28.26 -20.10 -14.92
C ILE A 92 -28.75 -20.67 -13.60
N ASP A 93 -27.81 -21.15 -12.80
CA ASP A 93 -28.06 -21.43 -11.39
C ASP A 93 -28.28 -20.09 -10.69
N PHE A 94 -29.52 -19.85 -10.23
CA PHE A 94 -29.93 -18.60 -9.63
C PHE A 94 -29.14 -18.28 -8.36
N GLU A 95 -28.72 -19.30 -7.61
CA GLU A 95 -27.93 -19.14 -6.38
C GLU A 95 -26.51 -18.63 -6.72
N GLN A 96 -25.88 -19.22 -7.73
CA GLN A 96 -24.56 -18.78 -8.22
C GLN A 96 -24.62 -17.41 -8.88
N PHE A 97 -25.70 -17.11 -9.62
CA PHE A 97 -25.91 -15.80 -10.23
C PHE A 97 -26.03 -14.71 -9.16
N MET A 98 -26.84 -14.94 -8.12
CA MET A 98 -27.00 -13.96 -7.04
C MET A 98 -25.69 -13.74 -6.29
N ALA A 99 -24.95 -14.80 -5.95
CA ALA A 99 -23.63 -14.66 -5.34
C ALA A 99 -22.64 -13.89 -6.23
N THR A 100 -22.63 -14.15 -7.54
CA THR A 100 -21.77 -13.45 -8.50
C THR A 100 -22.17 -11.98 -8.66
N TYR A 101 -23.48 -11.71 -8.66
CA TYR A 101 -24.02 -10.35 -8.73
C TYR A 101 -23.62 -9.54 -7.50
N GLU A 102 -23.73 -10.09 -6.30
CA GLU A 102 -23.29 -9.43 -5.06
C GLU A 102 -21.79 -9.11 -5.09
N LEU A 103 -20.96 -10.06 -5.51
CA LEU A 103 -19.51 -9.85 -5.66
C LEU A 103 -19.18 -8.80 -6.74
N TRP A 104 -19.94 -8.78 -7.82
CA TRP A 104 -19.78 -7.80 -8.88
C TRP A 104 -20.11 -6.39 -8.39
N VAL A 105 -21.25 -6.22 -7.68
CA VAL A 105 -21.62 -4.92 -7.08
C VAL A 105 -20.56 -4.46 -6.08
N GLU A 106 -20.08 -5.35 -5.22
CA GLU A 106 -19.00 -5.04 -4.27
C GLU A 106 -17.71 -4.59 -4.99
N SER A 107 -17.35 -5.27 -6.10
CA SER A 107 -16.17 -4.93 -6.90
C SER A 107 -16.33 -3.62 -7.66
N PHE A 108 -17.52 -3.36 -8.21
CA PHE A 108 -17.83 -2.14 -8.93
C PHE A 108 -17.79 -0.92 -8.01
N LEU A 109 -18.39 -1.01 -6.82
CA LEU A 109 -18.33 0.05 -5.81
C LEU A 109 -16.89 0.32 -5.37
N ARG A 110 -16.08 -0.74 -5.18
CA ARG A 110 -14.65 -0.58 -4.88
C ARG A 110 -13.90 0.10 -6.02
N CYS A 111 -14.22 -0.20 -7.27
CA CYS A 111 -13.62 0.44 -8.44
C CYS A 111 -13.88 1.95 -8.45
N ILE A 112 -15.14 2.37 -8.24
CA ILE A 112 -15.48 3.79 -8.13
C ILE A 112 -14.72 4.46 -6.98
N LEU A 113 -14.62 3.81 -5.82
CA LEU A 113 -13.91 4.36 -4.66
C LEU A 113 -12.40 4.48 -4.90
N GLN A 114 -11.81 3.57 -5.67
CA GLN A 114 -10.38 3.57 -5.99
C GLN A 114 -10.02 4.56 -7.11
N GLU A 115 -10.83 4.62 -8.16
CA GLU A 115 -10.60 5.47 -9.33
C GLU A 115 -11.19 6.88 -9.16
N GLY A 116 -12.10 7.08 -8.21
CA GLY A 116 -12.74 8.36 -7.93
C GLY A 116 -11.75 9.46 -7.56
N GLU A 117 -10.63 9.10 -6.93
CA GLU A 117 -9.50 10.01 -6.69
C GLU A 117 -8.96 10.61 -8.00
N LYS A 118 -8.77 9.76 -9.02
CA LYS A 118 -8.25 10.19 -10.32
C LYS A 118 -9.28 11.05 -11.05
N TRP A 119 -10.57 10.75 -10.91
CA TRP A 119 -11.63 11.53 -11.53
C TRP A 119 -11.69 12.96 -10.97
N VAL A 120 -11.60 13.09 -9.64
CA VAL A 120 -11.51 14.40 -8.97
C VAL A 120 -10.24 15.13 -9.42
N MET A 121 -9.11 14.44 -9.45
CA MET A 121 -7.83 15.00 -9.90
C MET A 121 -7.91 15.53 -11.35
N MET A 122 -8.45 14.74 -12.28
CA MET A 122 -8.61 15.12 -13.69
C MET A 122 -9.55 16.31 -13.89
N THR A 123 -10.58 16.44 -13.05
CA THR A 123 -11.64 17.45 -13.23
C THR A 123 -11.27 18.79 -12.60
N TYR A 124 -10.65 18.78 -11.42
CA TYR A 124 -10.49 19.99 -10.59
C TYR A 124 -9.06 20.46 -10.39
N VAL A 125 -8.05 19.62 -10.67
CA VAL A 125 -6.65 19.95 -10.39
C VAL A 125 -5.89 20.25 -11.68
N VAL A 126 -5.00 21.23 -11.66
CA VAL A 126 -4.20 21.64 -12.82
C VAL A 126 -3.19 20.56 -13.22
N LEU A 127 -3.01 20.32 -14.52
CA LEU A 127 -2.15 19.25 -15.09
C LEU A 127 -0.73 19.17 -14.51
N ALA A 128 -0.11 20.31 -14.20
CA ALA A 128 1.22 20.36 -13.60
C ALA A 128 1.25 19.72 -12.19
N GLU A 129 0.21 19.94 -11.39
CA GLU A 129 0.09 19.30 -10.08
C GLU A 129 -0.29 17.82 -10.19
N GLN A 130 -1.08 17.44 -11.20
CA GLN A 130 -1.41 16.03 -11.45
C GLN A 130 -0.16 15.20 -11.70
N GLY A 131 0.76 15.70 -12.54
CA GLY A 131 2.04 15.04 -12.81
C GLY A 131 2.94 14.96 -11.57
N ALA A 132 2.99 16.03 -10.77
CA ALA A 132 3.70 16.01 -9.48
C ALA A 132 3.11 15.00 -8.50
N TYR A 133 1.78 14.93 -8.42
CA TYR A 133 1.08 13.98 -7.59
C TYR A 133 1.37 12.54 -8.00
N GLU A 134 1.29 12.22 -9.28
CA GLU A 134 1.51 10.85 -9.77
C GLU A 134 2.95 10.38 -9.53
N VAL A 135 3.94 11.24 -9.79
CA VAL A 135 5.35 10.93 -9.51
C VAL A 135 5.57 10.66 -8.03
N VAL A 136 5.03 11.52 -7.16
CA VAL A 136 5.16 11.38 -5.71
C VAL A 136 4.37 10.18 -5.19
N ALA A 137 3.18 9.91 -5.71
CA ALA A 137 2.34 8.78 -5.33
C ALA A 137 3.05 7.45 -5.61
N ASN A 138 3.67 7.34 -6.79
CA ASN A 138 4.44 6.16 -7.18
C ASN A 138 5.72 6.00 -6.37
N LEU A 139 6.43 7.08 -6.06
CA LEU A 139 7.65 7.04 -5.25
C LEU A 139 7.36 6.74 -3.77
N GLY A 140 6.48 7.55 -3.17
CA GLY A 140 6.27 7.61 -1.73
C GLY A 140 5.30 6.56 -1.20
N SER A 141 4.31 6.13 -1.99
CA SER A 141 3.25 5.25 -1.48
C SER A 141 3.27 3.84 -2.05
N LEU A 142 3.67 3.62 -3.30
CA LEU A 142 3.58 2.29 -3.91
C LEU A 142 4.50 1.29 -3.22
N VAL A 143 5.76 1.68 -2.97
CA VAL A 143 6.74 0.85 -2.25
C VAL A 143 6.27 0.56 -0.83
N ALA A 144 5.77 1.58 -0.12
CA ALA A 144 5.24 1.43 1.23
C ALA A 144 4.02 0.49 1.25
N ARG A 145 3.09 0.63 0.29
CA ARG A 145 1.93 -0.27 0.12
C ARG A 145 2.36 -1.71 -0.07
N MET A 146 3.35 -1.97 -0.93
CA MET A 146 3.86 -3.33 -1.16
C MET A 146 4.45 -3.94 0.12
N LEU A 147 5.31 -3.20 0.82
CA LEU A 147 5.95 -3.68 2.05
C LEU A 147 4.93 -3.88 3.18
N PHE A 148 4.05 -2.90 3.41
CA PHE A 148 3.04 -3.01 4.46
C PHE A 148 2.01 -4.08 4.16
N LYS A 149 1.65 -4.30 2.89
CA LYS A 149 0.73 -5.37 2.50
C LYS A 149 1.32 -6.75 2.82
N PHE A 150 2.61 -6.95 2.54
CA PHE A 150 3.30 -8.17 2.94
C PHE A 150 3.24 -8.40 4.45
N VAL A 151 3.51 -7.37 5.26
CA VAL A 151 3.43 -7.49 6.73
C VAL A 151 1.99 -7.73 7.20
N GLU A 152 1.00 -7.08 6.57
CA GLU A 152 -0.43 -7.26 6.84
C GLU A 152 -0.86 -8.73 6.63
N ASP A 153 -0.45 -9.34 5.52
CA ASP A 153 -0.83 -10.71 5.17
C ASP A 153 -0.20 -11.75 6.11
N ILE A 154 1.07 -11.52 6.52
CA ILE A 154 1.73 -12.34 7.54
C ILE A 154 1.00 -12.23 8.87
N ALA A 155 0.71 -11.00 9.30
CA ALA A 155 0.05 -10.74 10.57
C ALA A 155 -1.36 -11.34 10.61
N LEU A 156 -2.14 -11.18 9.53
CA LEU A 156 -3.44 -11.81 9.35
C LEU A 156 -3.35 -13.32 9.53
N THR A 157 -2.41 -13.97 8.83
CA THR A 157 -2.21 -15.43 8.91
C THR A 157 -1.85 -15.87 10.32
N ALA A 158 -0.96 -15.12 11.00
CA ALA A 158 -0.59 -15.41 12.38
C ALA A 158 -1.78 -15.30 13.34
N TRP A 159 -2.61 -14.27 13.22
CA TRP A 159 -3.83 -14.14 14.04
C TRP A 159 -4.88 -15.19 13.70
N SER A 160 -5.09 -15.52 12.43
CA SER A 160 -6.01 -16.59 12.04
C SER A 160 -5.63 -17.93 12.64
N LYS A 161 -4.34 -18.26 12.77
CA LYS A 161 -3.88 -19.46 13.48
C LYS A 161 -4.09 -19.38 15.00
N LEU A 162 -3.89 -18.21 15.60
CA LEU A 162 -4.04 -18.03 17.05
C LEU A 162 -5.51 -17.94 17.51
N LEU A 163 -6.40 -17.47 16.65
CA LEU A 163 -7.80 -17.14 16.97
C LEU A 163 -8.82 -17.99 16.21
N GLY A 164 -8.41 -18.78 15.21
CA GLY A 164 -9.31 -19.54 14.34
C GLY A 164 -9.88 -20.84 14.94
N ASP A 165 -9.25 -21.39 15.98
CA ASP A 165 -9.66 -22.66 16.60
C ASP A 165 -10.70 -22.43 17.71
N GLY A 166 -11.96 -22.20 17.35
CA GLY A 166 -13.08 -22.15 18.29
C GLY A 166 -12.93 -21.07 19.37
N THR A 167 -13.24 -21.39 20.63
CA THR A 167 -13.03 -20.44 21.74
C THR A 167 -11.53 -20.31 22.04
N PRO A 168 -10.91 -19.13 21.80
CA PRO A 168 -9.47 -19.00 21.93
C PRO A 168 -9.05 -19.22 23.38
N SER A 169 -8.00 -20.02 23.58
CA SER A 169 -7.40 -20.19 24.90
C SER A 169 -6.86 -18.84 25.44
N VAL A 170 -6.85 -18.68 26.77
CA VAL A 170 -6.34 -17.45 27.41
C VAL A 170 -4.90 -17.15 26.97
N VAL A 171 -4.08 -18.20 26.78
CA VAL A 171 -2.68 -18.07 26.31
C VAL A 171 -2.61 -17.58 24.87
N ALA A 172 -3.44 -18.12 23.97
CA ALA A 172 -3.50 -17.69 22.58
C ALA A 172 -3.98 -16.23 22.46
N LEU A 173 -4.98 -15.85 23.26
CA LEU A 173 -5.48 -14.48 23.33
C LEU A 173 -4.40 -13.49 23.81
N GLN A 174 -3.65 -13.84 24.87
CA GLN A 174 -2.55 -13.01 25.36
C GLN A 174 -1.42 -12.86 24.33
N LYS A 175 -1.07 -13.95 23.62
CA LYS A 175 -0.09 -13.90 22.53
C LYS A 175 -0.57 -13.00 21.38
N SER A 176 -1.82 -13.16 20.97
CA SER A 176 -2.46 -12.36 19.92
C SER A 176 -2.46 -10.86 20.25
N GLY A 177 -2.81 -10.50 21.48
CA GLY A 177 -2.75 -9.11 21.95
C GLY A 177 -1.33 -8.56 21.96
N LYS A 178 -0.36 -9.31 22.52
CA LYS A 178 1.06 -8.89 22.50
C LYS A 178 1.58 -8.68 21.07
N LEU A 179 1.21 -9.56 20.13
CA LEU A 179 1.55 -9.43 18.72
C LEU A 179 0.91 -8.17 18.11
N PHE A 180 -0.37 -7.91 18.38
CA PHE A 180 -1.07 -6.71 17.93
C PHE A 180 -0.43 -5.42 18.43
N ALA A 181 -0.20 -5.31 19.73
CA ALA A 181 0.48 -4.14 20.30
C ALA A 181 1.89 -3.96 19.71
N LEU A 182 2.64 -5.05 19.52
CA LEU A 182 3.98 -4.99 18.95
C LEU A 182 3.98 -4.50 17.49
N LEU A 183 3.10 -5.03 16.64
CA LEU A 183 3.01 -4.64 15.23
C LEU A 183 2.50 -3.20 15.07
N VAL A 184 1.54 -2.78 15.89
CA VAL A 184 1.09 -1.38 15.92
C VAL A 184 2.23 -0.44 16.30
N LYS A 185 3.01 -0.77 17.35
CA LYS A 185 4.20 0.00 17.74
C LYS A 185 5.26 0.03 16.64
N PHE A 186 5.47 -1.10 15.96
CA PHE A 186 6.41 -1.20 14.85
C PHE A 186 6.01 -0.29 13.68
N MET A 187 4.72 -0.30 13.29
CA MET A 187 4.22 0.60 12.24
C MET A 187 4.26 2.08 12.67
N MET A 188 3.95 2.39 13.93
CA MET A 188 4.12 3.75 14.45
C MET A 188 5.59 4.18 14.42
N LEU A 189 6.53 3.31 14.77
CA LEU A 189 7.97 3.61 14.74
C LEU A 189 8.41 3.94 13.31
N ILE A 190 8.02 3.12 12.33
CA ILE A 190 8.28 3.40 10.91
C ILE A 190 7.65 4.74 10.52
N GLY A 191 6.38 4.94 10.84
CA GLY A 191 5.66 6.17 10.50
C GLY A 191 6.28 7.44 11.11
N VAL A 192 6.70 7.38 12.38
CA VAL A 192 7.39 8.48 13.06
C VAL A 192 8.75 8.75 12.40
N VAL A 193 9.50 7.74 11.97
CA VAL A 193 10.73 7.95 11.21
C VAL A 193 10.44 8.68 9.89
N PHE A 194 9.42 8.26 9.14
CA PHE A 194 9.02 8.96 7.91
C PHE A 194 8.57 10.41 8.18
N ILE A 195 7.85 10.68 9.26
CA ILE A 195 7.40 12.05 9.57
C ILE A 195 8.59 12.92 10.01
N CYS A 196 9.39 12.46 10.97
CA CYS A 196 10.47 13.25 11.56
C CYS A 196 11.67 13.42 10.63
N PHE A 197 12.05 12.37 9.91
CA PHE A 197 13.20 12.37 9.02
C PHE A 197 12.82 12.44 7.55
N GLY A 198 11.61 12.03 7.13
CA GLY A 198 11.22 12.16 5.72
C GLY A 198 10.96 13.61 5.34
N ILE A 199 10.15 14.34 6.13
CA ILE A 199 9.70 15.71 5.81
C ILE A 199 10.87 16.68 5.55
N PRO A 200 11.92 16.77 6.38
CA PRO A 200 13.04 17.68 6.15
C PRO A 200 13.88 17.27 4.92
N PHE A 201 13.89 15.99 4.56
CA PHE A 201 14.71 15.43 3.49
C PHE A 201 13.97 15.27 2.15
N CYS A 202 12.68 15.59 2.07
CA CYS A 202 11.88 15.45 0.85
C CYS A 202 12.49 16.21 -0.35
N GLU A 203 12.96 17.44 -0.15
CA GLU A 203 13.58 18.23 -1.23
C GLU A 203 14.92 17.65 -1.67
N MET A 204 15.73 17.18 -0.72
CA MET A 204 16.98 16.51 -1.03
C MET A 204 16.73 15.22 -1.83
N LEU A 205 15.72 14.43 -1.44
CA LEU A 205 15.36 13.19 -2.13
C LEU A 205 14.88 13.47 -3.57
N LEU A 206 14.02 14.48 -3.76
CA LEU A 206 13.54 14.88 -5.09
C LEU A 206 14.67 15.42 -5.97
N TRP A 207 15.58 16.20 -5.39
CA TRP A 207 16.75 16.70 -6.09
C TRP A 207 17.62 15.58 -6.65
N ILE A 208 17.91 14.56 -5.82
CA ILE A 208 18.72 13.40 -6.20
C ILE A 208 18.04 12.57 -7.29
N LEU A 209 16.72 12.39 -7.22
CA LEU A 209 16.00 11.45 -8.08
C LEU A 209 15.51 12.05 -9.40
N TYR A 210 14.97 13.28 -9.38
CA TYR A 210 14.18 13.81 -10.50
C TYR A 210 14.70 15.15 -11.06
N SER A 211 15.84 15.65 -10.57
CA SER A 211 16.46 16.93 -10.97
C SER A 211 15.74 18.19 -10.45
N ASN A 212 16.40 19.35 -10.62
CA ASN A 212 16.02 20.63 -10.01
C ASN A 212 14.60 21.11 -10.40
N LYS A 213 14.11 20.69 -11.57
CA LYS A 213 12.81 21.14 -12.11
C LYS A 213 11.63 20.80 -11.18
N TRP A 214 11.74 19.74 -10.38
CA TRP A 214 10.67 19.32 -9.47
C TRP A 214 10.73 20.01 -8.10
N LEU A 215 11.82 20.71 -7.78
CA LEU A 215 11.93 21.45 -6.53
C LEU A 215 11.06 22.72 -6.54
N THR A 216 10.79 23.25 -7.73
CA THR A 216 9.97 24.46 -7.91
C THR A 216 8.48 24.14 -8.12
N THR A 217 8.08 22.87 -8.12
CA THR A 217 6.67 22.45 -8.27
C THR A 217 6.04 22.12 -6.91
N SER A 218 4.79 21.65 -6.89
CA SER A 218 4.12 21.16 -5.69
C SER A 218 4.68 19.82 -5.17
N ALA A 219 5.58 19.16 -5.89
CA ALA A 219 6.11 17.83 -5.54
C ALA A 219 6.74 17.74 -4.14
N PRO A 220 7.54 18.71 -3.65
CA PRO A 220 8.09 18.64 -2.29
C PRO A 220 7.00 18.69 -1.22
N LEU A 221 5.98 19.52 -1.40
CA LEU A 221 4.85 19.61 -0.47
C LEU A 221 4.05 18.31 -0.45
N LEU A 222 3.78 17.73 -1.62
CA LEU A 222 3.07 16.46 -1.73
C LEU A 222 3.87 15.34 -1.06
N LEU A 223 5.18 15.27 -1.28
CA LEU A 223 6.03 14.23 -0.69
C LEU A 223 6.06 14.34 0.84
N LYS A 224 6.09 15.56 1.39
CA LYS A 224 5.94 15.81 2.84
C LYS A 224 4.58 15.31 3.37
N GLY A 225 3.49 15.54 2.62
CA GLY A 225 2.17 14.99 2.93
C GLY A 225 2.14 13.45 2.90
N TYR A 226 2.83 12.85 1.93
CA TYR A 226 2.95 11.40 1.82
C TYR A 226 3.68 10.76 3.01
N CYS A 227 4.65 11.45 3.64
CA CYS A 227 5.29 10.96 4.87
C CYS A 227 4.26 10.73 6.00
N VAL A 228 3.26 11.62 6.13
CA VAL A 228 2.17 11.45 7.09
C VAL A 228 1.22 10.33 6.65
N TYR A 229 0.87 10.29 5.36
CA TYR A 229 0.00 9.27 4.80
C TYR A 229 0.55 7.85 4.96
N VAL A 230 1.86 7.64 4.80
CA VAL A 230 2.52 6.34 5.03
C VAL A 230 2.33 5.87 6.47
N CYS A 231 2.44 6.76 7.46
CA CYS A 231 2.18 6.42 8.87
C CYS A 231 0.73 5.93 9.07
N CYS A 232 -0.26 6.68 8.58
CA CYS A 232 -1.67 6.31 8.68
C CYS A 232 -1.97 5.00 7.94
N MET A 233 -1.36 4.78 6.78
CA MET A 233 -1.53 3.56 5.98
C MET A 233 -1.04 2.32 6.73
N GLY A 234 0.15 2.37 7.34
CA GLY A 234 0.69 1.23 8.10
C GLY A 234 -0.17 0.86 9.30
N LEU A 235 -0.67 1.86 10.05
CA LEU A 235 -1.57 1.64 11.19
C LEU A 235 -2.93 1.09 10.76
N CYS A 236 -3.47 1.60 9.66
CA CYS A 236 -4.72 1.12 9.09
C CYS A 236 -4.62 -0.35 8.70
N GLY A 237 -3.58 -0.73 7.93
CA GLY A 237 -3.38 -2.11 7.47
C GLY A 237 -3.31 -3.13 8.61
N ILE A 238 -2.47 -2.89 9.61
CA ILE A 238 -2.35 -3.79 10.78
C ILE A 238 -3.64 -3.89 11.59
N SER A 239 -4.35 -2.78 11.79
CA SER A 239 -5.61 -2.77 12.53
C SER A 239 -6.71 -3.54 11.80
N GLU A 240 -6.76 -3.43 10.48
CA GLU A 240 -7.71 -4.17 9.66
C GLU A 240 -7.38 -5.65 9.55
N ALA A 241 -6.11 -6.03 9.43
CA ALA A 241 -5.70 -7.43 9.46
C ALA A 241 -6.16 -8.11 10.76
N PHE A 242 -5.96 -7.45 11.90
CA PHE A 242 -6.45 -7.96 13.17
C PHE A 242 -7.98 -8.09 13.19
N MET A 243 -8.71 -7.04 12.76
CA MET A 243 -10.17 -7.06 12.66
C MET A 243 -10.65 -8.25 11.81
N ARG A 244 -10.04 -8.47 10.63
CA ARG A 244 -10.43 -9.56 9.73
C ARG A 244 -10.14 -10.95 10.30
N ALA A 245 -9.07 -11.12 11.08
CA ALA A 245 -8.78 -12.39 11.73
C ALA A 245 -9.66 -12.66 12.95
N ALA A 246 -10.01 -11.64 13.73
CA ALA A 246 -10.70 -11.79 15.02
C ALA A 246 -12.22 -11.65 14.94
N ALA A 247 -12.76 -11.02 13.88
CA ALA A 247 -14.19 -10.73 13.78
C ALA A 247 -15.04 -11.93 13.38
N ASN A 248 -16.21 -12.04 14.01
CA ASN A 248 -17.27 -12.97 13.59
C ASN A 248 -17.97 -12.46 12.32
N SER A 249 -18.73 -13.30 11.63
CA SER A 249 -19.43 -12.94 10.38
C SER A 249 -20.32 -11.69 10.52
N ARG A 250 -20.97 -11.49 11.68
CA ARG A 250 -21.78 -10.29 11.97
C ARG A 250 -20.94 -9.02 12.06
N ASP A 251 -19.80 -9.09 12.74
CA ASP A 251 -18.90 -7.96 12.93
C ASP A 251 -18.17 -7.64 11.61
N LEU A 252 -17.83 -8.66 10.82
CA LEU A 252 -17.27 -8.49 9.48
C LEU A 252 -18.26 -7.81 8.54
N ASN A 253 -19.56 -8.17 8.59
CA ASN A 253 -20.57 -7.49 7.78
C ASN A 253 -20.75 -6.01 8.18
N ARG A 254 -20.78 -5.72 9.49
CA ARG A 254 -20.79 -4.34 10.00
C ARG A 254 -19.56 -3.56 9.56
N PHE A 255 -18.39 -4.20 9.58
CA PHE A 255 -17.15 -3.60 9.12
C PHE A 255 -17.18 -3.29 7.62
N LYS A 256 -17.72 -4.18 6.79
CA LYS A 256 -17.94 -3.92 5.35
C LYS A 256 -18.84 -2.70 5.13
N THR A 257 -19.97 -2.61 5.83
CA THR A 257 -20.86 -1.44 5.75
C THR A 257 -20.16 -0.16 6.20
N PHE A 258 -19.42 -0.22 7.31
CA PHE A 258 -18.64 0.92 7.79
C PHE A 258 -17.57 1.37 6.78
N GLN A 259 -16.88 0.42 6.14
CA GLN A 259 -15.90 0.70 5.10
C GLN A 259 -16.53 1.39 3.88
N LEU A 260 -17.76 1.01 3.50
CA LEU A 260 -18.51 1.69 2.45
C LEU A 260 -18.83 3.14 2.84
N ILE A 261 -19.28 3.37 4.08
CA ILE A 261 -19.56 4.72 4.61
C ILE A 261 -18.27 5.57 4.62
N CYS A 262 -17.15 5.02 5.10
CA CYS A 262 -15.85 5.69 5.01
C CYS A 262 -15.44 6.00 3.57
N GLY A 263 -15.81 5.17 2.60
CA GLY A 263 -15.62 5.42 1.17
C GLY A 263 -16.45 6.62 0.66
N LEU A 264 -17.71 6.74 1.09
CA LEU A 264 -18.55 7.89 0.75
C LEU A 264 -18.04 9.18 1.41
N ILE A 265 -17.64 9.11 2.69
CA ILE A 265 -16.99 10.23 3.39
C ILE A 265 -15.70 10.62 2.67
N TYR A 266 -14.92 9.65 2.20
CA TYR A 266 -13.71 9.90 1.42
C TYR A 266 -14.00 10.65 0.11
N LEU A 267 -14.98 10.20 -0.69
CA LEU A 267 -15.36 10.90 -1.93
C LEU A 267 -15.88 12.33 -1.64
N GLY A 268 -16.68 12.50 -0.60
CA GLY A 268 -17.12 13.83 -0.17
C GLY A 268 -15.96 14.71 0.29
N SER A 269 -15.01 14.14 1.03
CA SER A 269 -13.80 14.86 1.49
C SER A 269 -12.89 15.23 0.33
N LEU A 270 -12.77 14.36 -0.69
CA LEU A 270 -12.03 14.67 -1.92
C LEU A 270 -12.62 15.91 -2.61
N TYR A 271 -13.94 15.92 -2.80
CA TYR A 271 -14.63 17.06 -3.41
C TYR A 271 -14.46 18.33 -2.56
N LEU A 272 -14.67 18.26 -1.25
CA LEU A 272 -14.56 19.43 -0.38
C LEU A 272 -13.12 19.96 -0.30
N LEU A 273 -12.14 19.11 -0.03
CA LEU A 273 -10.75 19.52 0.17
C LEU A 273 -10.06 19.90 -1.13
N ALA A 274 -10.25 19.12 -2.21
CA ALA A 274 -9.56 19.40 -3.46
C ALA A 274 -10.20 20.56 -4.24
N HIS A 275 -11.53 20.69 -4.23
CA HIS A 275 -12.24 21.72 -4.99
C HIS A 275 -12.75 22.89 -4.14
N VAL A 276 -13.55 22.65 -3.10
CA VAL A 276 -14.20 23.76 -2.36
C VAL A 276 -13.21 24.60 -1.55
N TYR A 277 -12.19 23.97 -0.99
CA TYR A 277 -11.13 24.65 -0.22
C TYR A 277 -9.89 24.99 -1.05
N ASP A 278 -9.89 24.69 -2.36
CA ASP A 278 -8.77 24.92 -3.28
C ASP A 278 -7.41 24.37 -2.78
N TYR A 279 -7.41 23.28 -2.01
CA TYR A 279 -6.17 22.62 -1.60
C TYR A 279 -5.57 21.71 -2.69
N GLY A 280 -6.20 21.60 -3.87
CA GLY A 280 -5.66 20.88 -5.02
C GLY A 280 -5.18 19.46 -4.67
N SER A 281 -3.97 19.10 -5.12
CA SER A 281 -3.40 17.77 -4.91
C SER A 281 -3.11 17.41 -3.44
N ILE A 282 -2.83 18.39 -2.57
CA ILE A 282 -2.60 18.11 -1.14
C ILE A 282 -3.91 17.81 -0.41
N GLY A 283 -5.02 18.39 -0.88
CA GLY A 283 -6.38 18.06 -0.42
C GLY A 283 -6.73 16.58 -0.64
N VAL A 284 -6.27 16.01 -1.77
CA VAL A 284 -6.43 14.58 -2.08
C VAL A 284 -5.72 13.69 -1.06
N ILE A 285 -4.47 14.02 -0.71
CA ILE A 285 -3.71 13.29 0.32
C ILE A 285 -4.41 13.42 1.69
N ALA A 286 -4.89 14.61 2.04
CA ALA A 286 -5.59 14.85 3.30
C ALA A 286 -6.89 14.04 3.41
N ALA A 287 -7.69 13.96 2.34
CA ALA A 287 -8.90 13.14 2.30
C ALA A 287 -8.58 11.65 2.53
N ASN A 288 -7.50 11.17 1.92
CA ASN A 288 -6.99 9.82 2.10
C ASN A 288 -6.55 9.55 3.55
N VAL A 289 -5.80 10.48 4.15
CA VAL A 289 -5.41 10.42 5.58
C VAL A 289 -6.62 10.37 6.49
N LEU A 290 -7.64 11.19 6.24
CA LEU A 290 -8.88 11.21 7.01
C LEU A 290 -9.60 9.84 6.95
N SER A 291 -9.79 9.29 5.75
CA SER A 291 -10.44 7.99 5.57
C SER A 291 -9.71 6.86 6.30
N MET A 292 -8.37 6.80 6.15
CA MET A 292 -7.54 5.80 6.83
C MET A 292 -7.54 5.98 8.35
N SER A 293 -7.60 7.22 8.84
CA SER A 293 -7.67 7.51 10.28
C SER A 293 -8.99 7.03 10.89
N LEU A 294 -10.13 7.31 10.24
CA LEU A 294 -11.44 6.83 10.68
C LEU A 294 -11.48 5.30 10.74
N ARG A 295 -10.96 4.62 9.72
CA ARG A 295 -10.85 3.15 9.66
C ARG A 295 -9.97 2.60 10.78
N THR A 296 -8.82 3.21 11.02
CA THR A 296 -7.90 2.83 12.10
C THR A 296 -8.58 2.97 13.46
N LEU A 297 -9.27 4.09 13.73
CA LEU A 297 -9.97 4.32 14.99
C LEU A 297 -11.05 3.25 15.24
N TYR A 298 -11.84 2.91 14.23
CA TYR A 298 -12.85 1.86 14.34
C TYR A 298 -12.23 0.50 14.66
N CYS A 299 -11.18 0.10 13.92
CA CYS A 299 -10.53 -1.19 14.12
C CYS A 299 -9.80 -1.27 15.47
N MET A 300 -9.14 -0.20 15.90
CA MET A 300 -8.51 -0.11 17.23
C MET A 300 -9.56 -0.22 18.34
N HIS A 301 -10.71 0.45 18.17
CA HIS A 301 -11.81 0.36 19.11
C HIS A 301 -12.36 -1.07 19.20
N PHE A 302 -12.56 -1.73 18.06
CA PHE A 302 -12.95 -3.14 18.04
C PHE A 302 -11.92 -4.01 18.76
N GLY A 303 -10.62 -3.86 18.47
CA GLY A 303 -9.57 -4.65 19.10
C GLY A 303 -9.54 -4.50 20.61
N LEU A 304 -9.64 -3.26 21.10
CA LEU A 304 -9.75 -2.97 22.54
C LEU A 304 -10.98 -3.63 23.18
N GLN A 305 -12.15 -3.57 22.53
CA GLN A 305 -13.34 -4.24 23.03
C GLN A 305 -13.21 -5.76 22.99
N TYR A 306 -12.59 -6.32 21.95
CA TYR A 306 -12.39 -7.76 21.78
C TYR A 306 -11.58 -8.34 22.95
N PHE A 307 -10.43 -7.74 23.28
CA PHE A 307 -9.61 -8.18 24.42
C PHE A 307 -10.30 -7.96 25.77
N ARG A 308 -11.11 -6.90 25.89
CA ARG A 308 -11.90 -6.65 27.12
C ARG A 308 -12.97 -7.68 27.37
N ARG A 309 -13.66 -8.15 26.32
CA ARG A 309 -14.73 -9.16 26.41
C ARG A 309 -14.20 -10.55 26.75
N HIS A 310 -12.99 -10.88 26.32
CA HIS A 310 -12.39 -12.20 26.56
C HIS A 310 -11.47 -12.25 27.79
N GLY A 311 -11.63 -11.33 28.75
CA GLY A 311 -10.99 -11.41 30.07
C GLY A 311 -9.50 -11.00 30.12
N ALA A 312 -8.97 -10.33 29.09
CA ALA A 312 -7.57 -9.86 29.06
C ALA A 312 -7.43 -8.37 29.44
N GLN A 313 -8.29 -7.86 30.34
CA GLN A 313 -8.38 -6.42 30.66
C GLN A 313 -7.10 -5.85 31.28
N ASP A 314 -6.40 -6.62 32.12
CA ASP A 314 -5.24 -6.13 32.89
C ASP A 314 -3.96 -5.96 32.06
N HIS A 315 -3.95 -6.43 30.81
CA HIS A 315 -2.76 -6.42 29.95
C HIS A 315 -2.87 -5.51 28.73
N PHE A 316 -4.04 -4.91 28.47
CA PHE A 316 -4.31 -4.17 27.23
C PHE A 316 -4.95 -2.80 27.51
N ASN A 317 -4.10 -1.81 27.80
CA ASN A 317 -4.51 -0.41 27.91
C ASN A 317 -4.06 0.39 26.68
N VAL A 318 -4.70 1.52 26.38
CA VAL A 318 -4.37 2.40 25.24
C VAL A 318 -2.92 2.90 25.34
N SER A 319 -2.39 3.04 26.56
CA SER A 319 -0.98 3.35 26.83
C SER A 319 -0.01 2.27 26.33
N CYS A 320 -0.46 1.02 26.16
CA CYS A 320 0.33 -0.03 25.53
C CYS A 320 0.54 0.21 24.03
N PHE A 321 -0.17 1.14 23.39
CA PHE A 321 0.08 1.49 21.98
C PHE A 321 1.05 2.64 21.80
N SER A 322 1.46 3.35 22.87
CA SER A 322 2.54 4.33 22.72
C SER A 322 3.81 3.60 22.26
N PRO A 323 4.39 3.98 21.11
CA PRO A 323 5.59 3.33 20.58
C PRO A 323 6.80 3.60 21.46
N PHE A 324 6.77 4.72 22.21
CA PHE A 324 7.93 5.29 22.85
C PHE A 324 7.64 5.68 24.31
N SER A 325 8.66 5.58 25.14
CA SER A 325 8.67 6.18 26.47
C SER A 325 8.57 7.72 26.37
N PRO A 326 8.01 8.42 27.38
CA PRO A 326 7.96 9.89 27.38
C PRO A 326 9.33 10.56 27.17
N GLY A 327 10.40 9.94 27.66
CA GLY A 327 11.77 10.43 27.43
C GLY A 327 12.22 10.30 25.97
N THR A 328 11.84 9.22 25.29
CA THR A 328 12.12 9.04 23.85
C THR A 328 11.37 10.08 23.02
N TRP A 329 10.12 10.42 23.38
CA TRP A 329 9.36 11.51 22.76
C TRP A 329 10.02 12.89 22.94
N ALA A 330 10.55 13.18 24.13
CA ALA A 330 11.25 14.44 24.39
C ALA A 330 12.51 14.59 23.53
N VAL A 331 13.31 13.53 23.38
CA VAL A 331 14.48 13.55 22.51
C VAL A 331 14.06 13.71 21.04
N LEU A 332 13.03 12.98 20.61
CA LEU A 332 12.53 13.07 19.25
C LEU A 332 12.05 14.49 18.91
N PHE A 333 11.36 15.17 19.82
CA PHE A 333 11.00 16.58 19.65
C PHE A 333 12.24 17.46 19.45
N GLY A 334 13.28 17.29 20.29
CA GLY A 334 14.54 18.00 20.14
C GLY A 334 15.21 17.75 18.79
N LEU A 335 15.22 16.50 18.32
CA LEU A 335 15.77 16.12 17.01
C LEU A 335 14.99 16.76 15.85
N VAL A 336 13.66 16.77 15.92
CA VAL A 336 12.82 17.42 14.91
C VAL A 336 13.12 18.92 14.84
N VAL A 337 13.28 19.60 15.98
CA VAL A 337 13.65 21.02 16.03
C VAL A 337 15.02 21.25 15.36
N VAL A 338 16.01 20.39 15.62
CA VAL A 338 17.33 20.48 14.98
C VAL A 338 17.25 20.26 13.47
N LEU A 339 16.52 19.23 13.02
CA LEU A 339 16.36 18.93 11.59
C LEU A 339 15.61 20.03 10.86
N TRP A 340 14.55 20.57 11.47
CA TRP A 340 13.78 21.69 10.93
C TRP A 340 14.63 22.96 10.83
N GLY A 341 15.41 23.26 11.88
CA GLY A 341 16.36 24.36 11.89
C GLY A 341 17.46 24.19 10.83
N SER A 342 17.94 22.96 10.62
CA SER A 342 18.91 22.63 9.58
C SER A 342 18.32 22.84 8.18
N TYR A 343 17.10 22.36 7.93
CA TYR A 343 16.38 22.52 6.68
C TYR A 343 16.23 24.00 6.29
N HIS A 344 15.85 24.88 7.23
CA HIS A 344 15.75 26.32 6.96
C HIS A 344 17.10 27.04 6.83
N LYS A 345 18.13 26.59 7.54
CA LYS A 345 19.47 27.21 7.47
C LYS A 345 20.24 26.83 6.20
N PHE A 346 19.98 25.67 5.63
CA PHE A 346 20.68 25.14 4.46
C PHE A 346 19.72 24.92 3.28
N PRO A 347 19.10 25.99 2.72
CA PRO A 347 18.19 25.83 1.59
C PRO A 347 18.95 25.31 0.37
N LEU A 348 18.32 24.38 -0.35
CA LEU A 348 18.85 23.76 -1.58
C LEU A 348 18.70 24.66 -2.83
N LEU A 349 18.19 25.89 -2.67
CA LEU A 349 17.91 26.82 -3.77
C LEU A 349 19.16 27.47 -4.39
N HIS A 350 20.33 27.40 -3.74
CA HIS A 350 21.58 27.95 -4.28
C HIS A 350 22.15 27.09 -5.41
N ASP A 351 22.99 27.64 -6.29
CA ASP A 351 23.60 26.91 -7.42
C ASP A 351 25.00 26.36 -7.15
N GLY A 352 25.36 25.30 -7.88
CA GLY A 352 26.71 24.74 -7.94
C GLY A 352 27.22 24.11 -6.64
N ALA A 353 28.48 24.39 -6.30
CA ALA A 353 29.19 23.79 -5.15
C ALA A 353 28.55 24.15 -3.79
N VAL A 354 27.88 25.30 -3.69
CA VAL A 354 27.21 25.74 -2.45
C VAL A 354 26.01 24.84 -2.13
N ARG A 355 25.26 24.40 -3.15
CA ARG A 355 24.17 23.43 -2.98
C ARG A 355 24.69 22.10 -2.43
N LEU A 356 25.78 21.61 -3.00
CA LEU A 356 26.40 20.35 -2.58
C LEU A 356 26.89 20.44 -1.13
N GLY A 357 27.51 21.57 -0.76
CA GLY A 357 27.93 21.84 0.61
C GLY A 357 26.76 21.90 1.59
N HIS A 358 25.69 22.62 1.26
CA HIS A 358 24.46 22.68 2.07
C HIS A 358 23.79 21.32 2.20
N ALA A 359 23.69 20.56 1.12
CA ALA A 359 23.16 19.19 1.12
C ALA A 359 24.00 18.26 2.00
N ALA A 360 25.34 18.34 1.90
CA ALA A 360 26.25 17.55 2.72
C ALA A 360 26.16 17.91 4.21
N CYS A 361 26.05 19.19 4.56
CA CYS A 361 25.85 19.65 5.92
C CYS A 361 24.51 19.16 6.49
N HIS A 362 23.41 19.33 5.73
CA HIS A 362 22.09 18.86 6.14
C HIS A 362 22.05 17.33 6.32
N LEU A 363 22.64 16.59 5.39
CA LEU A 363 22.77 15.13 5.48
C LEU A 363 23.58 14.71 6.69
N SER A 364 24.70 15.37 6.96
CA SER A 364 25.55 15.06 8.12
C SER A 364 24.80 15.25 9.43
N ILE A 365 24.06 16.36 9.57
CA ILE A 365 23.18 16.60 10.72
C ILE A 365 22.10 15.51 10.81
N GLY A 366 21.50 15.14 9.66
CA GLY A 366 20.56 14.03 9.54
C GLY A 366 21.08 12.70 10.09
N VAL A 367 22.27 12.30 9.64
CA VAL A 367 22.92 11.04 10.04
C VAL A 367 23.20 11.04 11.55
N VAL A 368 23.68 12.16 12.10
CA VAL A 368 23.92 12.29 13.55
C VAL A 368 22.60 12.21 14.32
N CYS A 369 21.57 12.96 13.91
CA CYS A 369 20.25 12.92 14.53
C CYS A 369 19.63 11.52 14.49
N PHE A 370 19.77 10.81 13.37
CA PHE A 370 19.29 9.44 13.22
C PHE A 370 20.06 8.47 14.11
N GLY A 371 21.39 8.60 14.20
CA GLY A 371 22.22 7.81 15.11
C GLY A 371 21.83 8.01 16.58
N VAL A 372 21.59 9.25 17.00
CA VAL A 372 21.09 9.57 18.35
C VAL A 372 19.71 8.96 18.58
N PHE A 373 18.79 9.06 17.62
CA PHE A 373 17.48 8.44 17.70
C PHE A 373 17.59 6.92 17.89
N CYS A 374 18.38 6.23 17.06
CA CYS A 374 18.61 4.80 17.19
C CYS A 374 19.22 4.41 18.54
N ALA A 375 20.18 5.20 19.06
CA ALA A 375 20.78 4.96 20.36
C ALA A 375 19.76 5.11 21.51
N VAL A 376 18.88 6.12 21.44
CA VAL A 376 17.84 6.33 22.45
C VAL A 376 16.79 5.23 22.42
N VAL A 377 16.32 4.83 21.22
CA VAL A 377 15.40 3.70 21.07
C VAL A 377 16.05 2.41 21.58
N TRP A 378 17.34 2.19 21.30
CA TRP A 378 18.07 1.04 21.83
C TRP A 378 18.18 1.06 23.36
N ALA A 379 18.45 2.22 23.95
CA ALA A 379 18.65 2.36 25.40
C ALA A 379 17.33 2.29 26.18
N ARG A 380 16.26 2.94 25.69
CA ARG A 380 14.98 3.09 26.39
C ARG A 380 13.97 2.01 26.03
N ASP A 381 14.00 1.52 24.79
CA ASP A 381 12.99 0.62 24.23
C ASP A 381 13.59 -0.75 23.81
N ARG A 382 14.71 -1.17 24.45
CA ARG A 382 15.40 -2.44 24.19
C ARG A 382 14.47 -3.66 24.20
N LEU A 383 13.54 -3.70 25.14
CA LEU A 383 12.58 -4.81 25.30
C LEU A 383 11.68 -4.98 24.06
N PHE A 384 11.28 -3.86 23.45
CA PHE A 384 10.51 -3.87 22.21
C PHE A 384 11.33 -4.49 21.06
N LEU A 385 12.58 -4.07 20.89
CA LEU A 385 13.48 -4.60 19.85
C LEU A 385 13.79 -6.09 20.03
N VAL A 386 14.00 -6.54 21.28
CA VAL A 386 14.22 -7.97 21.58
C VAL A 386 13.00 -8.81 21.24
N ASN A 387 11.79 -8.32 21.55
CA ASN A 387 10.55 -9.03 21.21
C ASN A 387 10.32 -9.10 19.69
N LEU A 388 10.62 -8.03 18.96
CA LEU A 388 10.57 -8.02 17.50
C LEU A 388 11.56 -9.04 16.90
N LYS A 389 12.79 -9.07 17.41
CA LYS A 389 13.81 -10.04 16.98
C LYS A 389 13.41 -11.50 17.29
N ARG A 390 12.69 -11.74 18.39
CA ARG A 390 12.19 -13.08 18.74
C ARG A 390 11.12 -13.55 17.76
N LEU A 391 10.17 -12.69 17.37
CA LEU A 391 9.18 -13.03 16.36
C LEU A 391 9.81 -13.38 15.02
N TRP A 392 10.76 -12.57 14.57
CA TRP A 392 11.47 -12.83 13.31
C TRP A 392 12.26 -14.16 13.34
N LYS A 393 12.76 -14.56 14.50
CA LYS A 393 13.45 -15.85 14.66
C LYS A 393 12.50 -17.04 14.78
N SER A 394 11.33 -16.90 15.39
CA SER A 394 10.39 -18.02 15.51
C SER A 394 9.80 -18.44 14.17
N GLU A 395 9.75 -17.54 13.18
CA GLU A 395 9.28 -17.84 11.83
C GLU A 395 10.31 -18.61 10.97
N ASN A 396 11.59 -18.60 11.35
CA ASN A 396 12.67 -19.29 10.63
C ASN A 396 12.97 -20.70 11.18
N ILE A 397 12.11 -21.25 12.04
CA ILE A 397 12.33 -22.55 12.71
C ILE A 397 11.29 -23.62 12.30
N ASP A 398 10.28 -23.26 11.50
CA ASP A 398 9.29 -24.23 10.98
C ASP A 398 9.58 -24.67 9.55
#